data_AF-A0A439DI18-F1
#
_entry.id   AF-A0A439DI18-F1
#
_cell.length_a   1.000
_cell.length_b   1.000
_cell.length_c   1.000
_cell.angle_alpha   90.00
_cell.angle_beta   90.00
_cell.angle_gamma   90.00
#
_symmetry.space_group_name_H-M   'P 1'
#
loop_
_entity.id
_entity.type
_entity.pdbx_description
1 polymer ?
#
loop_
_entity_poly.entity_id
_entity_poly.type
_entity_poly.pdbx_seq_one_letter_code
_entity_poly.pdbx_strand_id
1 'polypeptide(L)'
;MGDDRDYRYACCAYVDAPGFPPPPKSPKPPKSGAFSYDNKNGLRVGGFSRAPLDELKLLFRRNATSARRAVATKPWITAQLYLYGIAFNKSARVAELRNTLEAACVEGDPPSITATKEQLTMQFTQNRQDYARAVKKHKLDVDEWHKQNFSKLGDPSAEARYDLGWFLSKYFVDDQGLPAPNKTPEPIIVWDLGDRYESLRGRVNAIPGLRTQAMGFLNVIAWASEIKKGVTAAFNMIDKYPDLLVQEAWRPIEDDSWDCKRLCVVVGWAKQVIHQVESWKSRIAELEKLDAKRKERNKEKEILAKLKPHIDYARAHRPPPSGPFTTNQLTGSYIMHCRLLQDEYGGELGSMTLDIHAPTSTHGAMAAFDFTLVEGTMLLSSTEESLELLREENAACSSDEEEEPTDFEYFASLGKRKAKSPPKTAVKTFKRRLGSDRSQNPGRFYFQWAGHEHGTGELVLDEDHEKTGHFDLDKSGMTARGQFYYRGFFGDEPLVFTLLKVADRPRKQPGTWLSYREGAMWHHW
;
A
#
# COMPACT_ATOMS: atom_id res chain seq x y z
N MET A 1 -27.62 1.15 -10.30
CA MET A 1 -27.25 0.54 -9.01
C MET A 1 -26.23 1.46 -8.39
N GLY A 2 -26.55 2.14 -7.28
CA GLY A 2 -25.58 3.00 -6.59
C GLY A 2 -24.35 2.19 -6.19
N ASP A 3 -23.17 2.80 -6.35
CA ASP A 3 -21.87 2.19 -6.09
C ASP A 3 -21.82 1.71 -4.61
N ASP A 4 -21.31 0.51 -4.35
CA ASP A 4 -21.14 -0.04 -2.98
C ASP A 4 -20.25 0.89 -2.12
N ARG A 5 -19.48 1.76 -2.78
CA ARG A 5 -18.64 2.80 -2.15
C ARG A 5 -19.44 3.84 -1.36
N ASP A 6 -20.55 4.35 -1.89
CA ASP A 6 -21.35 5.39 -1.19
C ASP A 6 -21.95 4.84 0.11
N TYR A 7 -22.36 3.57 0.08
CA TYR A 7 -22.89 2.88 1.25
C TYR A 7 -21.82 2.69 2.35
N ARG A 8 -20.60 2.30 1.96
CA ARG A 8 -19.50 2.14 2.93
C ARG A 8 -19.09 3.45 3.56
N TYR A 9 -19.05 4.53 2.77
CA TYR A 9 -18.71 5.86 3.29
C TYR A 9 -19.71 6.33 4.34
N ALA A 10 -21.02 6.23 4.04
CA ALA A 10 -22.07 6.58 4.99
C ALA A 10 -22.00 5.75 6.27
N CYS A 11 -21.72 4.44 6.16
CA CYS A 11 -21.54 3.61 7.35
C CYS A 11 -20.37 4.10 8.20
N CYS A 12 -19.19 4.37 7.61
CA CYS A 12 -18.00 4.77 8.35
C CYS A 12 -18.14 6.10 9.09
N ALA A 13 -18.81 7.09 8.50
CA ALA A 13 -18.91 8.43 9.09
C ALA A 13 -19.79 8.49 10.35
N TYR A 14 -20.72 7.54 10.52
CA TYR A 14 -21.77 7.59 11.55
C TYR A 14 -21.85 6.35 12.45
N VAL A 15 -20.89 5.41 12.39
CA VAL A 15 -20.91 4.17 13.19
C VAL A 15 -21.18 4.43 14.67
N ASP A 16 -20.60 5.50 15.21
CA ASP A 16 -20.67 5.84 16.63
C ASP A 16 -21.82 6.80 16.99
N ALA A 17 -22.63 7.21 16.00
CA ALA A 17 -23.75 8.11 16.24
C ALA A 17 -24.87 7.38 17.02
N PRO A 18 -25.44 7.98 18.08
CA PRO A 18 -26.51 7.36 18.86
C PRO A 18 -27.70 6.94 17.99
N GLY A 19 -28.05 5.66 18.08
CA GLY A 19 -29.17 5.06 17.35
C GLY A 19 -28.90 4.75 15.88
N PHE A 20 -27.67 4.93 15.37
CA PHE A 20 -27.32 4.55 14.00
C PHE A 20 -27.45 3.03 13.82
N PRO A 21 -28.13 2.54 12.76
CA PRO A 21 -28.30 1.11 12.53
C PRO A 21 -26.94 0.41 12.35
N PRO A 22 -26.64 -0.66 13.10
CA PRO A 22 -25.36 -1.35 12.97
C PRO A 22 -25.28 -2.06 11.60
N PRO A 23 -24.11 -2.02 10.93
CA PRO A 23 -23.95 -2.66 9.63
C PRO A 23 -24.19 -4.18 9.72
N PRO A 24 -24.77 -4.80 8.69
CA PRO A 24 -24.97 -6.24 8.65
C PRO A 24 -23.60 -6.93 8.71
N LYS A 25 -23.50 -7.98 9.51
CA LYS A 25 -22.26 -8.76 9.62
C LYS A 25 -22.06 -9.57 8.33
N SER A 26 -20.87 -9.48 7.74
CA SER A 26 -20.49 -10.32 6.61
C SER A 26 -20.70 -11.80 6.96
N PRO A 27 -21.30 -12.60 6.05
CA PRO A 27 -21.59 -13.99 6.33
C PRO A 27 -20.29 -14.75 6.52
N LYS A 28 -20.26 -15.61 7.54
CA LYS A 28 -19.15 -16.54 7.71
C LYS A 28 -19.19 -17.58 6.58
N PRO A 29 -18.04 -18.04 6.08
CA PRO A 29 -17.98 -19.17 5.16
C PRO A 29 -18.77 -20.37 5.71
N PRO A 30 -19.67 -20.99 4.94
CA PRO A 30 -20.38 -22.17 5.38
C PRO A 30 -19.40 -23.30 5.69
N LYS A 31 -19.74 -24.13 6.67
CA LYS A 31 -18.92 -25.26 7.14
C LYS A 31 -19.77 -26.52 7.21
N SER A 32 -19.19 -27.65 6.81
CA SER A 32 -19.77 -28.98 6.95
C SER A 32 -18.67 -29.92 7.44
N GLY A 33 -18.69 -30.25 8.74
CA GLY A 33 -17.60 -30.97 9.38
C GLY A 33 -16.26 -30.23 9.28
N ALA A 34 -15.25 -30.89 8.69
CA ALA A 34 -13.93 -30.31 8.47
C ALA A 34 -13.85 -29.40 7.22
N PHE A 35 -14.89 -29.41 6.39
CA PHE A 35 -14.93 -28.66 5.14
C PHE A 35 -15.50 -27.25 5.34
N SER A 36 -14.95 -26.29 4.62
CA SER A 36 -15.48 -24.94 4.50
C SER A 36 -15.41 -24.47 3.05
N TYR A 37 -16.27 -23.54 2.64
CA TYR A 37 -16.27 -23.02 1.28
C TYR A 37 -16.23 -21.49 1.26
N ASP A 38 -15.34 -20.91 0.45
CA ASP A 38 -15.33 -19.47 0.18
C ASP A 38 -15.16 -19.19 -1.33
N ASN A 39 -15.56 -18.01 -1.77
CA ASN A 39 -15.57 -17.67 -3.21
C ASN A 39 -14.17 -17.53 -3.82
N LYS A 40 -13.15 -17.23 -3.00
CA LYS A 40 -11.79 -16.96 -3.49
C LYS A 40 -11.00 -18.25 -3.67
N ASN A 41 -11.18 -19.18 -2.74
CA ASN A 41 -10.35 -20.37 -2.57
C ASN A 41 -11.12 -21.67 -2.80
N GLY A 42 -12.43 -21.60 -3.02
CA GLY A 42 -13.30 -22.76 -3.19
C GLY A 42 -13.42 -23.59 -1.91
N LEU A 43 -13.37 -24.91 -2.06
CA LEU A 43 -13.48 -25.87 -0.96
C LEU A 43 -12.15 -25.99 -0.20
N ARG A 44 -12.23 -25.95 1.13
CA ARG A 44 -11.08 -25.95 2.03
C ARG A 44 -11.25 -26.93 3.19
N VAL A 45 -10.14 -27.44 3.70
CA VAL A 45 -10.06 -28.25 4.93
C VAL A 45 -8.91 -27.73 5.78
N GLY A 46 -9.17 -27.40 7.05
CA GLY A 46 -8.11 -26.94 7.97
C GLY A 46 -7.39 -25.67 7.52
N GLY A 47 -8.02 -24.83 6.69
CA GLY A 47 -7.42 -23.63 6.11
C GLY A 47 -6.68 -23.85 4.79
N PHE A 48 -6.51 -25.09 4.32
CA PHE A 48 -5.89 -25.38 3.03
C PHE A 48 -6.94 -25.51 1.93
N SER A 49 -6.68 -24.89 0.79
CA SER A 49 -7.51 -24.99 -0.43
C SER A 49 -7.19 -26.26 -1.19
N ARG A 50 -8.15 -26.75 -1.98
CA ARG A 50 -7.92 -27.89 -2.88
C ARG A 50 -6.92 -27.47 -3.95
N ALA A 51 -5.76 -28.11 -3.97
CA ALA A 51 -4.80 -27.94 -5.06
C ALA A 51 -5.40 -28.53 -6.34
N PRO A 52 -5.22 -27.92 -7.52
CA PRO A 52 -5.57 -28.54 -8.79
C PRO A 52 -4.73 -29.81 -9.03
N LEU A 53 -5.28 -30.76 -9.79
CA LEU A 53 -4.61 -32.03 -10.09
C LEU A 53 -3.25 -31.84 -10.76
N ASP A 54 -3.09 -30.82 -11.60
CA ASP A 54 -1.83 -30.55 -12.28
C ASP A 54 -0.74 -30.07 -11.31
N GLU A 55 -1.11 -29.30 -10.28
CA GLU A 55 -0.19 -28.91 -9.21
C GLU A 55 0.21 -30.13 -8.36
N LEU A 56 -0.74 -31.03 -8.06
CA LEU A 56 -0.43 -32.29 -7.38
C LEU A 56 0.53 -33.16 -8.22
N LYS A 57 0.30 -33.28 -9.52
CA LYS A 57 1.22 -34.01 -10.43
C LYS A 57 2.62 -33.41 -10.42
N LEU A 58 2.73 -32.07 -10.40
CA LEU A 58 4.02 -31.38 -10.30
C LEU A 58 4.73 -31.63 -8.97
N LEU A 59 3.97 -31.81 -7.88
CA LEU A 59 4.50 -32.11 -6.55
C LEU A 59 5.05 -33.54 -6.44
N PHE A 60 4.51 -34.48 -7.20
CA PHE A 60 4.89 -35.90 -7.16
C PHE A 60 5.95 -36.30 -8.19
N ARG A 61 6.40 -35.40 -9.07
CA ARG A 61 7.49 -35.74 -9.99
C ARG A 61 8.76 -36.11 -9.21
N ARG A 62 9.51 -37.09 -9.73
CA ARG A 62 10.82 -37.51 -9.16
C ARG A 62 11.78 -36.33 -9.05
N ASN A 63 11.71 -35.40 -9.99
CA ASN A 63 12.48 -34.15 -10.03
C ASN A 63 11.77 -32.93 -9.39
N ALA A 64 10.77 -33.15 -8.53
CA ALA A 64 10.16 -32.03 -7.80
C ALA A 64 11.20 -31.34 -6.91
N THR A 65 11.32 -30.02 -7.04
CA THR A 65 12.27 -29.21 -6.25
C THR A 65 12.05 -29.40 -4.74
N SER A 66 13.12 -29.30 -3.96
CA SER A 66 13.07 -29.40 -2.48
C SER A 66 12.08 -28.39 -1.88
N ALA A 67 12.00 -27.18 -2.44
CA ALA A 67 11.07 -26.13 -2.04
C ALA A 67 9.60 -26.57 -2.23
N ARG A 68 9.23 -27.17 -3.36
CA ARG A 68 7.87 -27.69 -3.58
C ARG A 68 7.55 -28.83 -2.62
N ARG A 69 8.51 -29.73 -2.38
CA ARG A 69 8.35 -30.82 -1.40
C ARG A 69 8.14 -30.28 0.02
N ALA A 70 8.74 -29.14 0.37
CA ALA A 70 8.58 -28.52 1.68
C ALA A 70 7.15 -27.98 1.93
N VAL A 71 6.40 -27.61 0.88
CA VAL A 71 5.00 -27.18 0.99
C VAL A 71 4.08 -28.34 1.39
N ALA A 72 4.44 -29.58 1.04
CA ALA A 72 3.68 -30.81 1.33
C ALA A 72 3.83 -31.27 2.79
N THR A 73 3.57 -30.37 3.72
CA THR A 73 3.54 -30.68 5.15
C THR A 73 2.46 -31.72 5.47
N LYS A 74 2.59 -32.44 6.60
CA LYS A 74 1.59 -33.43 7.02
C LYS A 74 0.16 -32.85 7.03
N PRO A 75 -0.10 -31.67 7.61
CA PRO A 75 -1.44 -31.06 7.59
C PRO A 75 -1.95 -30.78 6.19
N TRP A 76 -1.09 -30.31 5.29
CA TRP A 76 -1.46 -30.01 3.91
C TRP A 76 -1.82 -31.29 3.14
N ILE A 77 -1.00 -32.35 3.20
CA ILE A 77 -1.29 -33.63 2.52
C ILE A 77 -2.59 -34.23 3.06
N THR A 78 -2.77 -34.20 4.38
CA THR A 78 -3.98 -34.65 5.05
C THR A 78 -5.21 -33.89 4.54
N ALA A 79 -5.11 -32.57 4.37
CA ALA A 79 -6.19 -31.75 3.83
C ALA A 79 -6.50 -32.09 2.38
N GLN A 80 -5.50 -32.31 1.52
CA GLN A 80 -5.73 -32.75 0.15
C GLN A 80 -6.43 -34.12 0.11
N LEU A 81 -5.98 -35.10 0.90
CA LEU A 81 -6.64 -36.41 0.98
C LEU A 81 -8.13 -36.27 1.36
N TYR A 82 -8.49 -35.42 2.33
CA TYR A 82 -9.90 -35.11 2.62
C TYR A 82 -10.62 -34.43 1.45
N LEU A 83 -10.00 -33.42 0.83
CA LEU A 83 -10.57 -32.62 -0.27
C LEU A 83 -10.73 -33.42 -1.58
N TYR A 84 -10.11 -34.58 -1.69
CA TYR A 84 -10.30 -35.51 -2.79
C TYR A 84 -11.12 -36.74 -2.39
N GLY A 85 -11.56 -36.85 -1.14
CA GLY A 85 -12.35 -38.00 -0.68
C GLY A 85 -11.56 -39.31 -0.62
N ILE A 86 -10.22 -39.23 -0.50
CA ILE A 86 -9.33 -40.39 -0.46
C ILE A 86 -9.28 -40.90 0.98
N ALA A 87 -9.52 -42.19 1.19
CA ALA A 87 -9.39 -42.81 2.51
C ALA A 87 -7.92 -42.93 2.92
N PHE A 88 -7.59 -42.59 4.16
CA PHE A 88 -6.22 -42.69 4.67
C PHE A 88 -6.19 -42.92 6.19
N ASN A 89 -5.07 -43.43 6.69
CA ASN A 89 -4.81 -43.57 8.12
C ASN A 89 -4.22 -42.26 8.68
N LYS A 90 -4.93 -41.58 9.59
CA LYS A 90 -4.48 -40.30 10.19
C LYS A 90 -3.15 -40.42 10.97
N SER A 91 -2.86 -41.62 11.47
CA SER A 91 -1.63 -41.94 12.21
C SER A 91 -0.45 -42.27 11.29
N ALA A 92 -0.68 -42.41 9.98
CA ALA A 92 0.36 -42.70 9.01
C ALA A 92 1.45 -41.63 9.00
N ARG A 93 2.65 -42.05 8.59
CA ARG A 93 3.79 -41.15 8.40
C ARG A 93 3.57 -40.28 7.17
N VAL A 94 4.27 -39.15 7.08
CA VAL A 94 4.12 -38.19 5.96
C VAL A 94 4.38 -38.87 4.60
N ALA A 95 5.40 -39.72 4.53
CA ALA A 95 5.72 -40.48 3.31
C ALA A 95 4.57 -41.41 2.89
N GLU A 96 3.93 -42.10 3.83
CA GLU A 96 2.80 -42.99 3.55
C GLU A 96 1.57 -42.20 3.06
N LEU A 97 1.26 -41.07 3.70
CA LEU A 97 0.18 -40.18 3.27
C LEU A 97 0.44 -39.61 1.87
N ARG A 98 1.70 -39.25 1.58
CA ARG A 98 2.14 -38.76 0.27
C ARG A 98 1.93 -39.82 -0.80
N ASN A 99 2.43 -41.04 -0.56
CA ASN A 99 2.27 -42.17 -1.49
C ASN A 99 0.78 -42.49 -1.73
N THR A 100 -0.05 -42.38 -0.69
CA THR A 100 -1.51 -42.57 -0.81
C THR A 100 -2.13 -41.51 -1.74
N LEU A 101 -1.76 -40.24 -1.56
CA LEU A 101 -2.26 -39.13 -2.39
C LEU A 101 -1.76 -39.24 -3.83
N GLU A 102 -0.50 -39.65 -4.03
CA GLU A 102 0.11 -39.85 -5.34
C GLU A 102 -0.57 -41.00 -6.11
N ALA A 103 -0.77 -42.15 -5.46
CA ALA A 103 -1.45 -43.29 -6.07
C ALA A 103 -2.87 -42.92 -6.54
N ALA A 104 -3.62 -42.22 -5.69
CA ALA A 104 -4.97 -41.76 -6.03
C ALA A 104 -5.00 -40.73 -7.18
N CYS A 105 -3.93 -39.94 -7.37
CA CYS A 105 -3.84 -39.03 -8.53
C CYS A 105 -3.63 -39.78 -9.86
N VAL A 106 -3.08 -41.00 -9.82
CA VAL A 106 -2.79 -41.83 -11.01
C VAL A 106 -3.99 -42.68 -11.42
N GLU A 107 -4.77 -43.19 -10.45
CA GLU A 107 -5.85 -44.16 -10.69
C GLU A 107 -7.19 -43.54 -11.18
N GLY A 108 -7.26 -42.23 -11.38
CA GLY A 108 -8.45 -41.53 -11.91
C GLY A 108 -9.33 -40.86 -10.85
N ASP A 109 -10.41 -40.19 -11.28
CA ASP A 109 -11.18 -39.24 -10.46
C ASP A 109 -11.63 -39.86 -9.11
N PRO A 110 -11.11 -39.37 -7.98
CA PRO A 110 -11.34 -39.99 -6.69
C PRO A 110 -12.80 -39.81 -6.20
N PRO A 111 -13.23 -40.62 -5.22
CA PRO A 111 -14.61 -40.66 -4.74
C PRO A 111 -15.16 -39.27 -4.46
N SER A 112 -16.25 -38.95 -5.14
CA SER A 112 -16.71 -37.58 -5.30
C SER A 112 -17.17 -36.97 -3.98
N ILE A 113 -16.35 -36.07 -3.42
CA ILE A 113 -16.77 -35.03 -2.45
C ILE A 113 -17.71 -33.99 -3.06
N THR A 114 -18.22 -34.24 -4.27
CA THR A 114 -19.08 -33.36 -5.05
C THR A 114 -20.36 -33.03 -4.29
N ALA A 115 -20.97 -34.00 -3.60
CA ALA A 115 -22.17 -33.73 -2.79
C ALA A 115 -21.90 -32.70 -1.68
N THR A 116 -20.79 -32.84 -0.95
CA THR A 116 -20.39 -31.87 0.10
C THR A 116 -20.06 -30.50 -0.51
N LYS A 117 -19.38 -30.49 -1.67
CA LYS A 117 -19.05 -29.27 -2.40
C LYS A 117 -20.32 -28.55 -2.86
N GLU A 118 -21.24 -29.24 -3.53
CA GLU A 118 -22.52 -28.71 -3.99
C GLU A 118 -23.35 -28.16 -2.82
N GLN A 119 -23.44 -28.92 -1.72
CA GLN A 119 -24.13 -28.48 -0.51
C GLN A 119 -23.53 -27.17 0.04
N LEU A 120 -22.21 -27.08 0.16
CA LEU A 120 -21.54 -25.89 0.67
C LEU A 120 -21.62 -24.71 -0.31
N THR A 121 -21.58 -24.95 -1.62
CA THR A 121 -21.79 -23.93 -2.66
C THR A 121 -23.22 -23.39 -2.62
N MET A 122 -24.23 -24.25 -2.44
CA MET A 122 -25.62 -23.84 -2.25
C MET A 122 -25.79 -23.02 -0.98
N GLN A 123 -25.25 -23.47 0.16
CA GLN A 123 -25.27 -22.71 1.42
C GLN A 123 -24.57 -21.36 1.29
N PHE A 124 -23.41 -21.32 0.61
CA PHE A 124 -22.69 -20.08 0.38
C PHE A 124 -23.53 -19.09 -0.44
N THR A 125 -24.18 -19.58 -1.49
CA THR A 125 -25.05 -18.78 -2.37
C THR A 125 -26.24 -18.23 -1.58
N GLN A 126 -26.88 -19.07 -0.75
CA GLN A 126 -27.97 -18.66 0.13
C GLN A 126 -27.51 -17.59 1.13
N ASN A 127 -26.40 -17.81 1.83
CA ASN A 127 -25.82 -16.85 2.77
C ASN A 127 -25.54 -15.50 2.09
N ARG A 128 -25.09 -15.52 0.83
CA ARG A 128 -24.81 -14.29 0.06
C ARG A 128 -26.10 -13.55 -0.32
N GLN A 129 -27.16 -14.28 -0.67
CA GLN A 129 -28.47 -13.70 -0.93
C GLN A 129 -29.08 -13.11 0.34
N ASP A 130 -28.95 -13.80 1.47
CA ASP A 130 -29.42 -13.34 2.77
C ASP A 130 -28.67 -12.07 3.21
N TYR A 131 -27.35 -12.05 3.04
CA TYR A 131 -26.54 -10.87 3.28
C TYR A 131 -26.92 -9.71 2.36
N ALA A 132 -27.14 -9.95 1.06
CA ALA A 132 -27.59 -8.92 0.14
C ALA A 132 -28.96 -8.35 0.52
N ARG A 133 -29.89 -9.19 1.01
CA ARG A 133 -31.17 -8.75 1.57
C ARG A 133 -30.97 -7.92 2.84
N ALA A 134 -30.06 -8.34 3.73
CA ALA A 134 -29.73 -7.61 4.95
C ALA A 134 -29.10 -6.25 4.66
N VAL A 135 -28.20 -6.14 3.68
CA VAL A 135 -27.63 -4.87 3.21
C VAL A 135 -28.70 -3.96 2.65
N LYS A 136 -29.63 -4.48 1.82
CA LYS A 136 -30.76 -3.69 1.31
C LYS A 136 -31.64 -3.16 2.44
N LYS A 137 -31.96 -4.01 3.42
CA LYS A 137 -32.73 -3.60 4.60
C LYS A 137 -31.99 -2.53 5.41
N HIS A 138 -30.70 -2.74 5.67
CA HIS A 138 -29.87 -1.79 6.41
C HIS A 138 -29.79 -0.44 5.72
N LYS A 139 -29.69 -0.39 4.39
CA LYS A 139 -29.78 0.87 3.62
C LYS A 139 -31.09 1.62 3.90
N LEU A 140 -32.23 0.92 3.90
CA LEU A 140 -33.51 1.53 4.25
C LEU A 140 -33.55 2.00 5.71
N ASP A 141 -33.01 1.22 6.64
CA ASP A 141 -32.93 1.58 8.05
C ASP A 141 -32.04 2.84 8.26
N VAL A 142 -30.93 2.95 7.52
CA VAL A 142 -30.03 4.11 7.52
C VAL A 142 -30.71 5.34 6.92
N ASP A 143 -31.41 5.19 5.79
CA ASP A 143 -32.17 6.27 5.17
C ASP A 143 -33.25 6.79 6.13
N GLU A 144 -33.98 5.89 6.80
CA GLU A 144 -34.99 6.23 7.80
C GLU A 144 -34.38 6.92 9.02
N TRP A 145 -33.24 6.42 9.52
CA TRP A 145 -32.51 7.06 10.60
C TRP A 145 -32.07 8.48 10.23
N HIS A 146 -31.52 8.68 9.02
CA HIS A 146 -31.15 10.00 8.55
C HIS A 146 -32.39 10.91 8.51
N LYS A 147 -33.54 10.46 7.97
CA LYS A 147 -34.78 11.26 7.90
C LYS A 147 -35.24 11.72 9.27
N GLN A 148 -35.19 10.82 10.26
CA GLN A 148 -35.54 11.13 11.64
C GLN A 148 -34.59 12.15 12.26
N ASN A 149 -33.29 12.07 11.97
CA ASN A 149 -32.30 13.02 12.49
C ASN A 149 -32.40 14.39 11.80
N PHE A 150 -32.58 14.41 10.48
CA PHE A 150 -32.81 15.65 9.73
C PHE A 150 -34.03 16.41 10.28
N SER A 151 -35.12 15.70 10.59
CA SER A 151 -36.34 16.30 11.15
C SER A 151 -36.15 16.92 12.55
N LYS A 152 -35.09 16.56 13.28
CA LYS A 152 -34.78 17.10 14.62
C LYS A 152 -33.96 18.39 14.59
N LEU A 153 -33.33 18.73 13.46
CA LEU A 153 -32.39 19.86 13.40
C LEU A 153 -33.08 21.21 13.60
N GLY A 154 -34.31 21.38 13.10
CA GLY A 154 -35.19 22.54 13.35
C GLY A 154 -34.69 23.88 12.81
N ASP A 155 -33.42 23.97 12.42
CA ASP A 155 -32.74 25.14 11.88
C ASP A 155 -32.37 24.91 10.40
N PRO A 156 -32.81 25.77 9.47
CA PRO A 156 -32.50 25.65 8.05
C PRO A 156 -30.99 25.54 7.74
N SER A 157 -30.12 26.20 8.50
CA SER A 157 -28.67 26.13 8.28
C SER A 157 -28.10 24.77 8.70
N ALA A 158 -28.51 24.24 9.85
CA ALA A 158 -28.18 22.89 10.28
C ALA A 158 -28.69 21.83 9.29
N GLU A 159 -29.91 21.99 8.77
CA GLU A 159 -30.50 21.11 7.76
C GLU A 159 -29.71 21.12 6.44
N ALA A 160 -29.34 22.31 5.95
CA ALA A 160 -28.52 22.44 4.74
C ALA A 160 -27.12 21.86 4.91
N ARG A 161 -26.50 22.01 6.09
CA ARG A 161 -25.22 21.38 6.43
C ARG A 161 -25.32 19.86 6.51
N TYR A 162 -26.46 19.34 6.98
CA TYR A 162 -26.71 17.91 7.08
C TYR A 162 -26.85 17.29 5.69
N ASP A 163 -27.87 17.68 4.92
CA ASP A 163 -28.10 17.21 3.55
C ASP A 163 -28.79 18.28 2.70
N LEU A 164 -28.09 18.75 1.66
CA LEU A 164 -28.60 19.79 0.75
C LEU A 164 -29.82 19.33 -0.06
N GLY A 165 -29.93 18.04 -0.39
CA GLY A 165 -31.03 17.50 -1.18
C GLY A 165 -32.32 17.49 -0.38
N TRP A 166 -32.26 17.03 0.86
CA TRP A 166 -33.41 17.05 1.77
C TRP A 166 -33.78 18.45 2.21
N PHE A 167 -32.79 19.32 2.45
CA PHE A 167 -33.02 20.74 2.64
C PHE A 167 -33.83 21.34 1.48
N LEU A 168 -33.36 21.18 0.23
CA LEU A 168 -34.09 21.72 -0.93
C LEU A 168 -35.47 21.08 -1.12
N SER A 169 -35.60 19.77 -0.86
CA SER A 169 -36.87 19.05 -0.95
C SER A 169 -37.89 19.52 0.09
N LYS A 170 -37.42 19.87 1.30
CA LYS A 170 -38.29 20.38 2.36
C LYS A 170 -38.83 21.77 2.02
N TYR A 171 -38.00 22.67 1.51
CA TYR A 171 -38.36 24.09 1.38
C TYR A 171 -38.79 24.53 -0.02
N PHE A 172 -38.27 23.93 -1.10
CA PHE A 172 -38.37 24.54 -2.44
C PHE A 172 -38.90 23.60 -3.52
N VAL A 173 -39.06 22.31 -3.24
CA VAL A 173 -39.45 21.29 -4.23
C VAL A 173 -40.65 20.49 -3.69
N ASP A 174 -41.59 20.10 -4.54
CA ASP A 174 -42.70 19.20 -4.17
C ASP A 174 -42.28 17.72 -4.14
N ASP A 175 -43.23 16.83 -3.87
CA ASP A 175 -42.97 15.39 -3.76
C ASP A 175 -42.64 14.75 -5.12
N GLN A 176 -42.86 15.47 -6.22
CA GLN A 176 -42.58 15.07 -7.60
C GLN A 176 -41.23 15.61 -8.10
N GLY A 177 -40.51 16.40 -7.29
CA GLY A 177 -39.26 16.99 -7.71
C GLY A 177 -39.41 18.31 -8.48
N LEU A 178 -40.61 18.91 -8.52
CA LEU A 178 -40.89 20.16 -9.22
C LEU A 178 -40.78 21.38 -8.28
N PRO A 179 -40.44 22.57 -8.80
CA PRO A 179 -40.40 23.79 -8.00
C PRO A 179 -41.74 24.07 -7.31
N ALA A 180 -41.70 24.37 -6.01
CA ALA A 180 -42.89 24.65 -5.20
C ALA A 180 -42.83 26.02 -4.50
N PRO A 181 -43.10 27.14 -5.21
CA PRO A 181 -42.95 28.49 -4.66
C PRO A 181 -43.80 28.81 -3.44
N ASN A 182 -44.91 28.10 -3.29
CA ASN A 182 -45.82 28.23 -2.17
C ASN A 182 -45.33 27.57 -0.87
N LYS A 183 -44.36 26.62 -0.92
CA LYS A 183 -43.82 25.99 0.30
C LYS A 183 -43.04 27.00 1.15
N THR A 184 -42.21 27.79 0.50
CA THR A 184 -41.39 28.82 1.14
C THR A 184 -41.42 30.09 0.29
N PRO A 185 -42.45 30.95 0.47
CA PRO A 185 -42.54 32.21 -0.26
C PRO A 185 -41.51 33.23 0.23
N GLU A 186 -41.06 33.11 1.49
CA GLU A 186 -40.06 34.00 2.08
C GLU A 186 -38.62 33.48 1.84
N PRO A 187 -37.63 34.37 1.69
CA PRO A 187 -36.22 33.99 1.59
C PRO A 187 -35.72 33.21 2.82
N ILE A 188 -34.91 32.17 2.59
CA ILE A 188 -34.17 31.47 3.64
C ILE A 188 -32.72 31.94 3.63
N ILE A 189 -32.21 32.27 4.81
CA ILE A 189 -30.81 32.66 5.02
C ILE A 189 -30.13 31.48 5.72
N VAL A 190 -29.19 30.83 5.05
CA VAL A 190 -28.38 29.77 5.63
C VAL A 190 -26.95 30.25 5.83
N TRP A 191 -26.33 29.86 6.94
CA TRP A 191 -24.96 30.24 7.26
C TRP A 191 -24.04 29.02 7.37
N ASP A 192 -22.73 29.27 7.27
CA ASP A 192 -21.68 28.28 7.60
C ASP A 192 -21.73 27.00 6.73
N LEU A 193 -21.87 27.16 5.41
CA LEU A 193 -21.88 26.00 4.50
C LEU A 193 -20.49 25.47 4.15
N GLY A 194 -19.42 26.16 4.54
CA GLY A 194 -18.05 25.79 4.18
C GLY A 194 -17.86 25.62 2.66
N ASP A 195 -17.26 24.49 2.26
CA ASP A 195 -17.10 24.06 0.87
C ASP A 195 -18.40 23.68 0.16
N ARG A 196 -19.48 23.42 0.91
CA ARG A 196 -20.77 23.00 0.35
C ARG A 196 -21.48 24.12 -0.42
N TYR A 197 -20.98 25.35 -0.40
CA TYR A 197 -21.57 26.45 -1.14
C TYR A 197 -21.67 26.16 -2.65
N GLU A 198 -20.60 25.69 -3.29
CA GLU A 198 -20.65 25.43 -4.74
C GLU A 198 -21.62 24.28 -5.06
N SER A 199 -21.68 23.28 -4.18
CA SER A 199 -22.67 22.20 -4.27
C SER A 199 -24.10 22.73 -4.11
N LEU A 200 -24.34 23.63 -3.14
CA LEU A 200 -25.63 24.29 -2.96
C LEU A 200 -25.99 25.09 -4.21
N ARG A 201 -25.07 25.91 -4.71
CA ARG A 201 -25.29 26.77 -5.87
C ARG A 201 -25.64 25.96 -7.10
N GLY A 202 -24.92 24.87 -7.36
CA GLY A 202 -25.23 23.94 -8.43
C GLY A 202 -26.65 23.37 -8.32
N ARG A 203 -27.04 22.91 -7.12
CA ARG A 203 -28.38 22.33 -6.89
C ARG A 203 -29.51 23.37 -6.95
N VAL A 204 -29.30 24.58 -6.41
CA VAL A 204 -30.27 25.68 -6.48
C VAL A 204 -30.49 26.12 -7.93
N ASN A 205 -29.42 26.26 -8.72
CA ASN A 205 -29.53 26.64 -10.13
C ASN A 205 -30.25 25.60 -10.99
N ALA A 206 -30.29 24.34 -10.55
CA ALA A 206 -31.03 23.28 -11.23
C ALA A 206 -32.55 23.36 -11.02
N ILE A 207 -33.03 24.15 -10.05
CA ILE A 207 -34.47 24.33 -9.75
C ILE A 207 -34.98 25.60 -10.47
N PRO A 208 -35.88 25.48 -11.47
CA PRO A 208 -36.39 26.64 -12.19
C PRO A 208 -36.99 27.71 -11.27
N GLY A 209 -36.58 28.96 -11.48
CA GLY A 209 -37.07 30.12 -10.72
C GLY A 209 -36.41 30.33 -9.35
N LEU A 210 -35.63 29.38 -8.84
CA LEU A 210 -34.88 29.54 -7.59
C LEU A 210 -33.53 30.24 -7.84
N ARG A 211 -33.06 31.02 -6.87
CA ARG A 211 -31.79 31.74 -6.90
C ARG A 211 -31.07 31.61 -5.56
N THR A 212 -29.75 31.62 -5.61
CA THR A 212 -28.91 31.77 -4.41
C THR A 212 -27.95 32.94 -4.59
N GLN A 213 -27.68 33.65 -3.50
CA GLN A 213 -26.70 34.73 -3.46
C GLN A 213 -25.86 34.61 -2.18
N ALA A 214 -24.55 34.39 -2.36
CA ALA A 214 -23.58 34.42 -1.27
C ALA A 214 -23.28 35.86 -0.83
N MET A 215 -23.20 36.05 0.47
CA MET A 215 -22.80 37.28 1.15
C MET A 215 -21.89 36.94 2.33
N GLY A 216 -20.62 36.64 2.02
CA GLY A 216 -19.67 36.13 3.00
C GLY A 216 -20.04 34.71 3.43
N PHE A 217 -20.26 34.51 4.74
CA PHE A 217 -20.68 33.23 5.33
C PHE A 217 -22.20 33.02 5.30
N LEU A 218 -22.97 34.04 4.89
CA LEU A 218 -24.42 33.94 4.68
C LEU A 218 -24.72 33.60 3.22
N ASN A 219 -25.71 32.75 3.00
CA ASN A 219 -26.24 32.39 1.70
C ASN A 219 -27.75 32.61 1.72
N VAL A 220 -28.22 33.51 0.85
CA VAL A 220 -29.64 33.79 0.70
C VAL A 220 -30.18 32.91 -0.41
N ILE A 221 -31.18 32.09 -0.11
CA ILE A 221 -31.87 31.23 -1.06
C ILE A 221 -33.31 31.72 -1.15
N ALA A 222 -33.75 32.10 -2.35
CA ALA A 222 -35.07 32.66 -2.57
C ALA A 222 -35.54 32.44 -4.00
N TRP A 223 -36.84 32.55 -4.22
CA TRP A 223 -37.39 32.69 -5.57
C TRP A 223 -36.88 33.97 -6.23
N ALA A 224 -36.74 33.96 -7.55
CA ALA A 224 -36.12 35.04 -8.30
C ALA A 224 -36.78 36.42 -8.05
N SER A 225 -38.09 36.47 -7.79
CA SER A 225 -38.79 37.71 -7.43
C SER A 225 -38.43 38.23 -6.04
N GLU A 226 -38.07 37.34 -5.11
CA GLU A 226 -37.89 37.63 -3.68
C GLU A 226 -36.42 37.80 -3.27
N ILE A 227 -35.46 37.55 -4.16
CA ILE A 227 -34.03 37.57 -3.82
C ILE A 227 -33.58 38.91 -3.22
N LYS A 228 -34.10 40.04 -3.73
CA LYS A 228 -33.77 41.38 -3.21
C LYS A 228 -34.22 41.55 -1.76
N LYS A 229 -35.41 41.06 -1.41
CA LYS A 229 -35.95 41.08 -0.05
C LYS A 229 -35.06 40.25 0.89
N GLY A 230 -34.61 39.08 0.43
CA GLY A 230 -33.73 38.20 1.20
C GLY A 230 -32.36 38.81 1.46
N VAL A 231 -31.79 39.49 0.47
CA VAL A 231 -30.54 40.22 0.62
C VAL A 231 -30.65 41.30 1.68
N THR A 232 -31.72 42.12 1.64
CA THR A 232 -31.98 43.13 2.67
C THR A 232 -32.14 42.50 4.06
N ALA A 233 -32.84 41.38 4.18
CA ALA A 233 -33.01 40.68 5.45
C ALA A 233 -31.68 40.16 6.02
N ALA A 234 -30.79 39.64 5.18
CA ALA A 234 -29.46 39.17 5.60
C ALA A 234 -28.55 40.32 6.06
N PHE A 235 -28.59 41.49 5.40
CA PHE A 235 -27.88 42.67 5.90
C PHE A 235 -28.40 43.11 7.27
N ASN A 236 -29.72 43.15 7.47
CA ASN A 236 -30.30 43.48 8.77
C ASN A 236 -29.91 42.46 9.85
N MET A 237 -29.74 41.18 9.49
CA MET A 237 -29.29 40.14 10.41
C MET A 237 -27.83 40.35 10.84
N ILE A 238 -26.97 40.77 9.90
CA ILE A 238 -25.58 41.15 10.20
C ILE A 238 -25.53 42.33 11.19
N ASP A 239 -26.34 43.36 10.97
CA ASP A 239 -26.38 44.54 11.83
C ASP A 239 -26.88 44.21 13.25
N LYS A 240 -27.82 43.25 13.36
CA LYS A 240 -28.43 42.86 14.63
C LYS A 240 -27.56 41.93 15.46
N TYR A 241 -26.69 41.14 14.84
CA TYR A 241 -25.83 40.16 15.52
C TYR A 241 -24.36 40.29 15.07
N PRO A 242 -23.68 41.40 15.42
CA PRO A 242 -22.28 41.60 15.06
C PRO A 242 -21.35 40.53 15.66
N ASP A 243 -21.72 39.92 16.79
CA ASP A 243 -20.90 38.89 17.45
C ASP A 243 -20.86 37.56 16.67
N LEU A 244 -21.88 37.29 15.83
CA LEU A 244 -21.91 36.14 14.91
C LEU A 244 -20.81 36.26 13.83
N LEU A 245 -20.39 37.48 13.49
CA LEU A 245 -19.24 37.74 12.60
C LEU A 245 -17.89 37.52 13.30
N VAL A 246 -17.83 37.83 14.59
CA VAL A 246 -16.57 37.85 15.35
C VAL A 246 -16.22 36.46 15.89
N GLN A 247 -17.16 35.60 16.27
CA GLN A 247 -16.80 34.27 16.79
C GLN A 247 -16.21 33.31 15.74
N GLU A 248 -16.59 33.44 14.46
CA GLU A 248 -16.14 32.53 13.39
C GLU A 248 -14.78 32.93 12.77
N ALA A 249 -14.42 34.22 12.78
CA ALA A 249 -13.10 34.66 12.32
C ALA A 249 -11.94 34.17 13.21
N TRP A 250 -12.24 33.57 14.37
CA TRP A 250 -11.28 33.23 15.42
C TRP A 250 -11.24 31.76 15.82
N ARG A 251 -11.98 30.84 15.18
CA ARG A 251 -11.74 29.41 15.43
C ARG A 251 -10.33 29.05 14.92
N PRO A 252 -9.40 28.61 15.78
CA PRO A 252 -8.15 28.05 15.32
C PRO A 252 -8.51 26.72 14.67
N ILE A 253 -8.47 26.66 13.34
CA ILE A 253 -8.72 25.43 12.60
C ILE A 253 -7.43 24.59 12.70
N GLU A 254 -7.52 23.45 13.39
CA GLU A 254 -6.46 22.45 13.52
C GLU A 254 -6.34 21.54 12.29
N ASP A 255 -7.06 21.85 11.20
CA ASP A 255 -7.14 21.01 10.00
C ASP A 255 -6.54 21.72 8.76
N ASP A 256 -5.39 21.22 8.32
CA ASP A 256 -4.50 21.82 7.31
C ASP A 256 -4.97 21.63 5.85
N SER A 257 -6.16 21.08 5.59
CA SER A 257 -6.52 20.59 4.25
C SER A 257 -7.23 21.58 3.31
N TRP A 258 -7.26 22.89 3.57
CA TRP A 258 -8.16 23.80 2.86
C TRP A 258 -7.43 24.90 2.08
N ASP A 259 -7.28 24.69 0.77
CA ASP A 259 -6.80 25.67 -0.23
C ASP A 259 -7.90 26.67 -0.65
N CYS A 260 -8.78 27.04 0.29
CA CYS A 260 -9.78 28.07 0.06
C CYS A 260 -9.11 29.43 0.25
N LYS A 261 -8.95 30.19 -0.84
CA LYS A 261 -8.65 31.63 -0.76
C LYS A 261 -9.65 32.28 0.19
N ARG A 262 -9.20 32.61 1.41
CA ARG A 262 -10.04 33.17 2.46
C ARG A 262 -10.51 34.55 2.03
N LEU A 263 -11.79 34.68 1.65
CA LEU A 263 -12.39 35.95 1.29
C LEU A 263 -12.84 36.67 2.56
N CYS A 264 -12.09 37.68 2.99
CA CYS A 264 -12.52 38.61 4.02
C CYS A 264 -13.22 39.80 3.36
N VAL A 265 -14.51 40.01 3.65
CA VAL A 265 -15.28 41.16 3.16
C VAL A 265 -15.45 42.15 4.31
N VAL A 266 -14.95 43.38 4.12
CA VAL A 266 -15.06 44.48 5.10
C VAL A 266 -16.05 45.49 4.57
N VAL A 267 -17.13 45.75 5.31
CA VAL A 267 -18.16 46.72 4.94
C VAL A 267 -18.13 47.87 5.96
N GLY A 268 -18.09 49.11 5.47
CA GLY A 268 -18.08 50.29 6.32
C GLY A 268 -17.82 51.57 5.52
N TRP A 269 -17.75 52.70 6.22
CA TRP A 269 -17.44 53.99 5.60
C TRP A 269 -16.02 54.00 5.03
N ALA A 270 -15.87 54.45 3.78
CA ALA A 270 -14.63 54.31 3.01
C ALA A 270 -13.36 54.74 3.77
N LYS A 271 -13.40 55.87 4.50
CA LYS A 271 -12.24 56.36 5.27
C LYS A 271 -11.82 55.44 6.40
N GLN A 272 -12.76 54.78 7.07
CA GLN A 272 -12.48 53.85 8.17
C GLN A 272 -12.04 52.49 7.64
N VAL A 273 -12.69 52.01 6.57
CA VAL A 273 -12.37 50.71 5.95
C VAL A 273 -10.95 50.70 5.39
N ILE A 274 -10.51 51.76 4.70
CA ILE A 274 -9.16 51.81 4.13
C ILE A 274 -8.08 51.65 5.22
N HIS A 275 -8.23 52.33 6.35
CA HIS A 275 -7.25 52.23 7.44
C HIS A 275 -7.25 50.84 8.09
N GLN A 276 -8.43 50.26 8.31
CA GLN A 276 -8.57 48.90 8.85
C GLN A 276 -7.98 47.86 7.91
N VAL A 277 -8.22 47.98 6.60
CA VAL A 277 -7.70 47.05 5.58
C VAL A 277 -6.17 47.08 5.54
N GLU A 278 -5.52 48.26 5.58
CA GLU A 278 -4.06 48.34 5.60
C GLU A 278 -3.44 47.76 6.89
N SER A 279 -4.09 48.00 8.04
CA SER A 279 -3.71 47.38 9.31
C SER A 279 -3.80 45.84 9.23
N TRP A 280 -4.89 45.32 8.65
CA TRP A 280 -5.09 43.88 8.52
C TRP A 280 -4.15 43.24 7.50
N LYS A 281 -3.87 43.89 6.36
CA LYS A 281 -2.84 43.41 5.40
C LYS A 281 -1.49 43.21 6.09
N SER A 282 -1.08 44.20 6.90
CA SER A 282 0.17 44.13 7.67
C SER A 282 0.17 42.95 8.64
N ARG A 283 -0.97 42.73 9.33
CA ARG A 283 -1.12 41.61 10.27
C ARG A 283 -1.17 40.25 9.59
N ILE A 284 -1.84 40.13 8.44
CA ILE A 284 -1.90 38.90 7.64
C ILE A 284 -0.49 38.52 7.18
N ALA A 285 0.28 39.47 6.65
CA ALA A 285 1.66 39.21 6.24
C ALA A 285 2.56 38.76 7.40
N GLU A 286 2.35 39.30 8.61
CA GLU A 286 3.04 38.84 9.83
C GLU A 286 2.65 37.40 10.20
N LEU A 287 1.35 37.08 10.13
CA LEU A 287 0.84 35.74 10.42
C LEU A 287 1.33 34.70 9.40
N GLU A 288 1.37 35.04 8.11
CA GLU A 288 1.92 34.18 7.06
C GLU A 288 3.40 33.86 7.31
N LYS A 289 4.20 34.85 7.74
CA LYS A 289 5.60 34.61 8.15
C LYS A 289 5.70 33.69 9.36
N LEU A 290 4.82 33.86 10.35
CA LEU A 290 4.79 33.00 11.53
C LEU A 290 4.34 31.57 11.20
N ASP A 291 3.39 31.41 10.29
CA ASP A 291 2.90 30.13 9.79
C ASP A 291 3.99 29.39 9.00
N ALA A 292 4.66 30.08 8.06
CA ALA A 292 5.81 29.52 7.34
C ALA A 292 6.90 29.02 8.31
N LYS A 293 7.23 29.81 9.33
CA LYS A 293 8.18 29.43 10.39
C LYS A 293 7.67 28.28 11.27
N ARG A 294 6.36 28.15 11.48
CA ARG A 294 5.76 27.01 12.20
C ARG A 294 5.85 25.75 11.33
N LYS A 295 5.50 25.83 10.05
CA LYS A 295 5.61 24.73 9.08
C LYS A 295 7.05 24.23 8.96
N GLU A 296 8.02 25.14 8.89
CA GLU A 296 9.44 24.79 8.87
C GLU A 296 9.87 24.05 10.16
N ARG A 297 9.52 24.58 11.34
CA ARG A 297 9.79 23.90 12.61
C ARG A 297 9.08 22.54 12.72
N ASN A 298 7.89 22.41 12.17
CA ASN A 298 7.15 21.14 12.18
C ASN A 298 7.84 20.12 11.25
N LYS A 299 8.26 20.52 10.05
CA LYS A 299 9.07 19.69 9.14
C LYS A 299 10.39 19.26 9.80
N GLU A 300 11.08 20.18 10.47
CA GLU A 300 12.31 19.86 11.20
C GLU A 300 12.06 18.86 12.33
N LYS A 301 11.00 19.04 13.11
CA LYS A 301 10.60 18.09 14.16
C LYS A 301 10.26 16.71 13.59
N GLU A 302 9.59 16.65 12.45
CA GLU A 302 9.25 15.40 11.77
C GLU A 302 10.50 14.66 11.29
N ILE A 303 11.44 15.39 10.68
CA ILE A 303 12.76 14.86 10.28
C ILE A 303 13.50 14.33 11.51
N LEU A 304 13.56 15.11 12.59
CA LEU A 304 14.20 14.67 13.84
C LEU A 304 13.53 13.45 14.45
N ALA A 305 12.21 13.35 14.38
CA ALA A 305 11.47 12.17 14.84
C ALA A 305 11.81 10.94 14.01
N LYS A 306 11.92 11.08 12.68
CA LYS A 306 12.31 10.02 11.75
C LYS A 306 13.79 9.60 11.91
N LEU A 307 14.67 10.54 12.29
CA LEU A 307 16.09 10.27 12.59
C LEU A 307 16.35 9.78 14.03
N LYS A 308 15.36 9.89 14.93
CA LYS A 308 15.48 9.51 16.33
C LYS A 308 16.06 8.11 16.55
N PRO A 309 15.66 7.05 15.81
CA PRO A 309 16.24 5.72 15.98
C PRO A 309 17.76 5.68 15.75
N HIS A 310 18.27 6.43 14.78
CA HIS A 310 19.70 6.54 14.51
C HIS A 310 20.41 7.32 15.63
N ILE A 311 19.83 8.44 16.08
CA ILE A 311 20.40 9.25 17.19
C ILE A 311 20.50 8.42 18.47
N ASP A 312 19.44 7.69 18.80
CA ASP A 312 19.38 6.84 19.99
C ASP A 312 20.39 5.68 19.86
N TYR A 313 20.50 5.07 18.67
CA TYR A 313 21.50 4.05 18.37
C TYR A 313 22.94 4.60 18.53
N ALA A 314 23.26 5.72 17.89
CA ALA A 314 24.59 6.32 17.92
C ALA A 314 25.00 6.76 19.34
N ARG A 315 24.05 7.15 20.19
CA ARG A 315 24.31 7.48 21.60
C ARG A 315 24.60 6.24 22.45
N ALA A 316 23.93 5.13 22.16
CA ALA A 316 24.07 3.89 22.93
C ALA A 316 25.31 3.07 22.52
N HIS A 317 25.77 3.19 21.28
CA HIS A 317 26.84 2.35 20.74
C HIS A 317 28.17 3.10 20.72
N ARG A 318 29.24 2.41 21.08
CA ARG A 318 30.60 2.93 20.90
C ARG A 318 31.09 2.58 19.50
N PRO A 319 31.85 3.47 18.84
CA PRO A 319 32.44 3.15 17.56
C PRO A 319 33.30 1.89 17.68
N PRO A 320 33.34 1.05 16.62
CA PRO A 320 34.15 -0.16 16.62
C PRO A 320 35.63 0.18 16.85
N PRO A 321 36.42 -0.74 17.43
CA PRO A 321 37.85 -0.54 17.62
C PRO A 321 38.53 -0.26 16.27
N SER A 322 39.52 0.64 16.29
CA SER A 322 40.24 1.08 15.11
C SER A 322 40.83 -0.10 14.33
N GLY A 323 40.33 -0.35 13.12
CA GLY A 323 40.76 -1.41 12.22
C GLY A 323 40.06 -1.30 10.86
N PRO A 324 40.50 -2.07 9.85
CA PRO A 324 39.81 -2.13 8.56
C PRO A 324 38.39 -2.65 8.75
N PHE A 325 37.43 -2.10 8.00
CA PHE A 325 36.05 -2.54 8.12
C PHE A 325 35.90 -3.95 7.54
N THR A 326 35.25 -4.83 8.30
CA THR A 326 34.91 -6.19 7.86
C THR A 326 33.44 -6.28 7.51
N THR A 327 33.07 -7.20 6.63
CA THR A 327 31.66 -7.44 6.26
C THR A 327 30.77 -7.77 7.46
N ASN A 328 31.32 -8.38 8.52
CA ASN A 328 30.62 -8.62 9.78
C ASN A 328 30.17 -7.34 10.50
N GLN A 329 30.88 -6.22 10.30
CA GLN A 329 30.54 -4.94 10.92
C GLN A 329 29.38 -4.23 10.21
N LEU A 330 29.04 -4.66 8.99
CA LEU A 330 27.87 -4.16 8.26
C LEU A 330 26.56 -4.74 8.77
N THR A 331 26.57 -5.83 9.54
CA THR A 331 25.32 -6.48 9.96
C THR A 331 24.47 -5.52 10.79
N GLY A 332 23.20 -5.41 10.42
CA GLY A 332 22.24 -4.53 11.08
C GLY A 332 21.16 -3.97 10.17
N SER A 333 20.35 -3.08 10.74
CA SER A 333 19.32 -2.32 10.03
C SER A 333 19.77 -0.89 9.82
N TYR A 334 19.47 -0.36 8.65
CA TYR A 334 19.78 0.99 8.23
C TYR A 334 18.54 1.68 7.67
N ILE A 335 18.44 2.98 7.92
CA ILE A 335 17.53 3.88 7.20
C ILE A 335 18.33 4.54 6.08
N MET A 336 17.77 4.57 4.87
CA MET A 336 18.35 5.29 3.75
C MET A 336 17.74 6.70 3.64
N HIS A 337 18.60 7.68 3.40
CA HIS A 337 18.23 9.04 3.06
C HIS A 337 18.73 9.37 1.65
N CYS A 338 17.80 9.73 0.77
CA CYS A 338 18.10 10.16 -0.59
C CYS A 338 17.20 11.34 -0.96
N ARG A 339 17.79 12.52 -1.23
CA ARG A 339 17.01 13.74 -1.53
C ARG A 339 16.20 13.62 -2.81
N LEU A 340 16.77 13.06 -3.86
CA LEU A 340 16.09 12.90 -5.15
C LEU A 340 14.79 12.10 -4.99
N LEU A 341 14.84 10.96 -4.30
CA LEU A 341 13.66 10.13 -4.03
C LEU A 341 12.61 10.83 -3.15
N GLN A 342 13.05 11.68 -2.22
CA GLN A 342 12.15 12.39 -1.32
C GLN A 342 11.45 13.56 -2.02
N ASP A 343 12.21 14.34 -2.79
CA ASP A 343 11.73 15.56 -3.43
C ASP A 343 10.91 15.27 -4.69
N GLU A 344 11.34 14.32 -5.53
CA GLU A 344 10.70 14.05 -6.83
C GLU A 344 9.73 12.86 -6.82
N TYR A 345 9.96 11.89 -5.94
CA TYR A 345 9.20 10.62 -5.93
C TYR A 345 8.36 10.42 -4.65
N GLY A 346 8.24 11.47 -3.82
CA GLY A 346 7.41 11.45 -2.62
C GLY A 346 7.86 10.43 -1.56
N GLY A 347 9.12 9.98 -1.62
CA GLY A 347 9.67 9.08 -0.62
C GLY A 347 9.67 9.72 0.75
N GLU A 348 9.07 9.09 1.74
CA GLU A 348 9.13 9.60 3.11
C GLU A 348 10.49 9.27 3.76
N LEU A 349 11.07 10.21 4.51
CA LEU A 349 12.24 9.88 5.32
C LEU A 349 11.90 8.76 6.32
N GLY A 350 12.69 7.68 6.33
CA GLY A 350 12.44 6.52 7.20
C GLY A 350 11.63 5.39 6.57
N SER A 351 10.99 5.59 5.41
CA SER A 351 10.36 4.48 4.67
C SER A 351 11.41 3.60 4.00
N MET A 352 12.51 4.21 3.53
CA MET A 352 13.57 3.51 2.82
C MET A 352 14.50 2.78 3.80
N THR A 353 14.63 1.47 3.64
CA THR A 353 15.33 0.58 4.59
C THR A 353 16.32 -0.34 3.89
N LEU A 354 17.40 -0.69 4.61
CA LEU A 354 18.39 -1.68 4.22
C LEU A 354 18.72 -2.54 5.44
N ASP A 355 18.50 -3.85 5.34
CA ASP A 355 18.70 -4.83 6.40
C ASP A 355 19.79 -5.82 5.98
N ILE A 356 21.01 -5.60 6.46
CA ILE A 356 22.20 -6.39 6.11
C ILE A 356 22.35 -7.54 7.11
N HIS A 357 22.44 -8.76 6.59
CA HIS A 357 22.62 -9.97 7.38
C HIS A 357 24.09 -10.28 7.64
N ALA A 358 24.33 -11.19 8.58
CA ALA A 358 25.67 -11.73 8.77
C ALA A 358 26.15 -12.40 7.47
N PRO A 359 27.44 -12.29 7.12
CA PRO A 359 28.02 -12.98 5.96
C PRO A 359 27.69 -14.47 5.95
N THR A 360 27.12 -14.95 4.86
CA THR A 360 26.79 -16.36 4.67
C THR A 360 27.94 -17.13 4.03
N SER A 361 28.86 -16.43 3.37
CA SER A 361 30.09 -16.99 2.79
C SER A 361 31.28 -16.07 3.04
N THR A 362 32.48 -16.54 2.66
CA THR A 362 33.70 -15.73 2.70
C THR A 362 33.71 -14.60 1.69
N HIS A 363 32.79 -14.61 0.72
CA HIS A 363 32.73 -13.64 -0.37
C HIS A 363 31.88 -12.41 -0.03
N GLY A 364 30.95 -12.50 0.92
CA GLY A 364 30.23 -11.32 1.38
C GLY A 364 28.94 -11.61 2.14
N ALA A 365 28.04 -10.63 2.12
CA ALA A 365 26.78 -10.64 2.85
C ALA A 365 25.59 -10.43 1.91
N MET A 366 24.40 -10.78 2.39
CA MET A 366 23.13 -10.49 1.73
C MET A 366 22.36 -9.45 2.53
N ALA A 367 21.56 -8.64 1.85
CA ALA A 367 20.65 -7.69 2.49
C ALA A 367 19.28 -7.70 1.84
N ALA A 368 18.25 -7.42 2.64
CA ALA A 368 16.95 -6.99 2.15
C ALA A 368 16.95 -5.47 2.02
N PHE A 369 16.45 -4.93 0.91
CA PHE A 369 16.31 -3.49 0.76
C PHE A 369 14.91 -3.12 0.27
N ASP A 370 14.49 -1.92 0.62
CA ASP A 370 13.23 -1.32 0.20
C ASP A 370 13.47 0.18 0.08
N PHE A 371 13.55 0.68 -1.15
CA PHE A 371 13.85 2.07 -1.48
C PHE A 371 12.61 2.83 -1.96
N THR A 372 11.41 2.39 -1.57
CA THR A 372 10.10 2.93 -2.00
C THR A 372 9.80 2.67 -3.48
N LEU A 373 10.75 2.91 -4.40
CA LEU A 373 10.59 2.63 -5.83
C LEU A 373 10.89 1.17 -6.19
N VAL A 374 11.88 0.59 -5.51
CA VAL A 374 12.32 -0.79 -5.74
C VAL A 374 12.57 -1.46 -4.41
N GLU A 375 12.14 -2.71 -4.29
CA GLU A 375 12.44 -3.56 -3.14
C GLU A 375 13.01 -4.89 -3.61
N GLY A 376 13.89 -5.49 -2.80
CA GLY A 376 14.53 -6.71 -3.24
C GLY A 376 15.64 -7.22 -2.34
N THR A 377 16.52 -7.98 -2.96
CA THR A 377 17.71 -8.57 -2.35
C THR A 377 18.96 -7.91 -2.93
N MET A 378 19.95 -7.68 -2.08
CA MET A 378 21.22 -7.08 -2.42
C MET A 378 22.37 -8.00 -1.96
N LEU A 379 23.35 -8.22 -2.83
CA LEU A 379 24.61 -8.90 -2.51
C LEU A 379 25.67 -7.83 -2.22
N LEU A 380 26.44 -7.98 -1.16
CA LEU A 380 27.42 -6.99 -0.71
C LEU A 380 28.78 -7.62 -0.45
N SER A 381 29.85 -6.93 -0.86
CA SER A 381 31.23 -7.39 -0.67
C SER A 381 32.19 -6.20 -0.53
N SER A 382 33.33 -6.41 0.13
CA SER A 382 34.41 -5.42 0.23
C SER A 382 35.21 -5.24 -1.07
N THR A 383 35.08 -6.17 -2.03
CA THR A 383 35.72 -6.07 -3.35
C THR A 383 34.77 -6.54 -4.44
N GLU A 384 34.91 -5.98 -5.64
CA GLU A 384 34.14 -6.39 -6.82
C GLU A 384 34.40 -7.85 -7.21
N GLU A 385 35.64 -8.34 -7.06
CA GLU A 385 35.98 -9.74 -7.33
C GLU A 385 35.25 -10.70 -6.40
N SER A 386 35.19 -10.39 -5.09
CA SER A 386 34.41 -11.19 -4.14
C SER A 386 32.90 -11.02 -4.35
N LEU A 387 32.43 -9.87 -4.85
CA LEU A 387 31.01 -9.69 -5.20
C LEU A 387 30.59 -10.63 -6.34
N GLU A 388 31.43 -10.76 -7.36
CA GLU A 388 31.17 -11.66 -8.48
C GLU A 388 31.18 -13.14 -8.03
N LEU A 389 32.14 -13.54 -7.19
CA LEU A 389 32.15 -14.89 -6.62
C LEU A 389 30.91 -15.16 -5.75
N LEU A 390 30.46 -14.18 -4.95
CA LEU A 390 29.23 -14.30 -4.16
C LEU A 390 28.00 -14.48 -5.07
N ARG A 391 27.95 -13.79 -6.20
CA ARG A 391 26.90 -13.96 -7.22
C ARG A 391 26.94 -15.37 -7.82
N GLU A 392 28.12 -15.87 -8.19
CA GLU A 392 28.30 -17.23 -8.72
C GLU A 392 27.85 -18.30 -7.72
N GLU A 393 28.19 -18.18 -6.44
CA GLU A 393 27.73 -19.07 -5.37
C GLU A 393 26.20 -19.12 -5.28
N ASN A 394 25.56 -17.95 -5.34
CA ASN A 394 24.10 -17.82 -5.30
C ASN A 394 23.43 -18.27 -6.61
N ALA A 395 24.17 -18.30 -7.72
CA ALA A 395 23.71 -18.80 -9.01
C ALA A 395 23.81 -20.34 -9.12
N ALA A 396 24.86 -20.93 -8.55
CA ALA A 396 25.22 -22.35 -8.74
C ALA A 396 24.33 -23.33 -7.95
N CYS A 397 23.66 -22.88 -6.88
CA CYS A 397 22.76 -23.74 -6.08
C CYS A 397 21.51 -24.25 -6.81
N SER A 398 21.33 -23.93 -8.10
CA SER A 398 20.22 -24.39 -8.94
C SER A 398 20.60 -25.47 -9.95
N SER A 399 21.87 -25.86 -10.06
CA SER A 399 22.29 -26.91 -10.98
C SER A 399 22.15 -28.28 -10.31
N ASP A 400 20.91 -28.70 -10.06
CA ASP A 400 20.58 -30.11 -9.92
C ASP A 400 20.71 -30.67 -11.35
N GLU A 401 21.95 -31.03 -11.73
CA GLU A 401 22.21 -31.77 -12.96
C GLU A 401 21.42 -33.07 -12.87
N GLU A 402 20.26 -33.10 -13.54
CA GLU A 402 19.60 -34.33 -13.91
C GLU A 402 20.58 -35.11 -14.80
N GLU A 403 21.41 -35.97 -14.19
CA GLU A 403 22.03 -37.09 -14.88
C GLU A 403 20.89 -37.93 -15.48
N GLU A 404 20.61 -37.72 -16.76
CA GLU A 404 19.77 -38.62 -17.55
C GLU A 404 20.34 -40.04 -17.43
N PRO A 405 19.58 -41.01 -16.87
CA PRO A 405 20.02 -42.40 -16.90
C PRO A 405 19.82 -42.93 -18.32
N THR A 406 20.87 -42.84 -19.13
CA THR A 406 20.93 -43.48 -20.45
C THR A 406 21.33 -44.94 -20.30
N ASP A 407 20.34 -45.80 -20.01
CA ASP A 407 20.43 -47.24 -20.21
C ASP A 407 19.67 -47.62 -21.50
N PHE A 408 20.39 -47.94 -22.58
CA PHE A 408 20.37 -49.28 -23.20
C PHE A 408 21.24 -49.43 -24.47
N GLU A 409 21.93 -50.56 -24.48
CA GLU A 409 22.93 -51.09 -25.42
C GLU A 409 22.35 -51.56 -26.77
N TYR A 410 23.12 -51.41 -27.86
CA TYR A 410 23.66 -52.49 -28.72
C TYR A 410 24.22 -51.90 -30.02
N PHE A 411 25.53 -52.01 -30.27
CA PHE A 411 26.09 -52.61 -31.48
C PHE A 411 27.62 -52.67 -31.38
N ALA A 412 28.14 -53.89 -31.49
CA ALA A 412 29.55 -54.19 -31.60
C ALA A 412 30.11 -53.69 -32.93
N SER A 413 31.34 -53.14 -32.92
CA SER A 413 32.49 -53.62 -33.72
C SER A 413 33.59 -52.55 -33.86
N LEU A 414 34.79 -52.93 -33.43
CA LEU A 414 36.11 -52.65 -34.04
C LEU A 414 36.48 -51.19 -34.38
N GLY A 415 37.41 -50.65 -33.59
CA GLY A 415 38.25 -49.54 -34.04
C GLY A 415 39.11 -48.92 -32.94
N LYS A 416 40.31 -49.47 -32.70
CA LYS A 416 41.35 -48.79 -31.91
C LYS A 416 41.71 -47.47 -32.61
N ARG A 417 41.26 -46.35 -32.07
CA ARG A 417 41.84 -45.01 -32.34
C ARG A 417 42.06 -44.29 -31.02
N LYS A 418 43.31 -43.90 -30.78
CA LYS A 418 43.72 -42.92 -29.76
C LYS A 418 42.98 -41.61 -30.03
N ALA A 419 41.97 -41.30 -29.23
CA ALA A 419 41.32 -40.00 -29.23
C ALA A 419 42.08 -39.04 -28.29
N LYS A 420 42.53 -37.93 -28.86
CA LYS A 420 43.05 -36.77 -28.13
C LYS A 420 41.95 -36.19 -27.26
N SER A 421 42.33 -35.80 -26.04
CA SER A 421 41.55 -34.98 -25.12
C SER A 421 40.79 -33.85 -25.85
N PRO A 422 39.49 -33.65 -25.60
CA PRO A 422 38.79 -32.49 -26.14
C PRO A 422 39.36 -31.20 -25.52
N PRO A 423 39.45 -30.11 -26.30
CA PRO A 423 39.90 -28.84 -25.77
C PRO A 423 38.87 -28.35 -24.76
N LYS A 424 39.35 -27.99 -23.56
CA LYS A 424 38.61 -27.20 -22.57
C LYS A 424 37.93 -26.06 -23.34
N THR A 425 36.60 -26.08 -23.35
CA THR A 425 35.77 -24.99 -23.83
C THR A 425 36.28 -23.71 -23.18
N ALA A 426 36.71 -22.78 -24.02
CA ALA A 426 37.25 -21.50 -23.60
C ALA A 426 36.17 -20.79 -22.76
N VAL A 427 36.39 -20.75 -21.45
CA VAL A 427 35.75 -19.80 -20.54
C VAL A 427 35.92 -18.44 -21.20
N LYS A 428 34.81 -17.84 -21.64
CA LYS A 428 34.81 -16.49 -22.20
C LYS A 428 35.46 -15.59 -21.17
N THR A 429 36.68 -15.14 -21.46
CA THR A 429 37.36 -14.12 -20.69
C THR A 429 36.52 -12.86 -20.80
N PHE A 430 35.67 -12.63 -19.79
CA PHE A 430 34.97 -11.37 -19.62
C PHE A 430 36.01 -10.26 -19.70
N LYS A 431 35.91 -9.44 -20.75
CA LYS A 431 36.71 -8.22 -20.89
C LYS A 431 36.31 -7.31 -19.72
N ARG A 432 37.10 -7.37 -18.64
CA ARG A 432 37.06 -6.42 -17.52
C ARG A 432 37.09 -5.00 -18.11
N ARG A 433 35.92 -4.36 -18.12
CA ARG A 433 35.75 -2.93 -18.37
C ARG A 433 35.63 -2.12 -17.07
N LEU A 434 36.03 -2.71 -15.94
CA LEU A 434 36.11 -1.97 -14.68
C LEU A 434 37.49 -1.33 -14.55
N GLY A 435 37.47 0.01 -14.62
CA GLY A 435 38.64 0.86 -14.46
C GLY A 435 39.38 0.52 -13.17
N SER A 436 40.70 0.48 -13.27
CA SER A 436 41.63 0.10 -12.20
C SER A 436 41.74 1.14 -11.07
N ASP A 437 40.68 1.88 -10.76
CA ASP A 437 40.60 2.71 -9.58
C ASP A 437 40.35 1.80 -8.38
N ARG A 438 41.43 1.13 -7.93
CA ARG A 438 41.51 0.59 -6.58
C ARG A 438 41.43 1.78 -5.62
N SER A 439 40.22 2.29 -5.38
CA SER A 439 39.99 3.26 -4.32
C SER A 439 40.46 2.61 -3.03
N GLN A 440 41.54 3.15 -2.46
CA GLN A 440 42.16 2.65 -1.23
C GLN A 440 41.30 2.89 0.01
N ASN A 441 39.98 3.11 -0.14
CA ASN A 441 39.11 3.36 0.99
C ASN A 441 38.78 2.00 1.66
N PRO A 442 39.35 1.69 2.83
CA PRO A 442 39.07 0.44 3.53
C PRO A 442 37.62 0.34 4.03
N GLY A 443 36.83 1.42 3.91
CA GLY A 443 35.40 1.46 4.23
C GLY A 443 34.47 1.31 3.01
N ARG A 444 35.00 1.07 1.80
CA ARG A 444 34.16 0.89 0.61
C ARG A 444 33.60 -0.52 0.52
N PHE A 445 32.30 -0.59 0.25
CA PHE A 445 31.60 -1.84 -0.07
C PHE A 445 30.87 -1.69 -1.39
N TYR A 446 30.96 -2.72 -2.21
CA TYR A 446 30.32 -2.84 -3.51
C TYR A 446 29.10 -3.72 -3.36
N PHE A 447 28.06 -3.43 -4.15
CA PHE A 447 26.86 -4.24 -4.14
C PHE A 447 26.27 -4.44 -5.54
N GLN A 448 25.54 -5.54 -5.67
CA GLN A 448 24.65 -5.86 -6.79
C GLN A 448 23.25 -6.12 -6.23
N TRP A 449 22.21 -5.81 -6.98
CA TRP A 449 20.84 -5.96 -6.50
C TRP A 449 19.89 -6.52 -7.55
N ALA A 450 18.88 -7.23 -7.07
CA ALA A 450 17.75 -7.73 -7.85
C ALA A 450 16.47 -7.54 -7.03
N GLY A 451 15.37 -7.17 -7.69
CA GLY A 451 14.17 -6.72 -6.99
C GLY A 451 12.92 -6.68 -7.85
N HIS A 452 11.91 -5.98 -7.34
CA HIS A 452 10.70 -5.61 -8.07
C HIS A 452 10.47 -4.10 -7.92
N GLU A 453 9.90 -3.49 -8.94
CA GLU A 453 9.44 -2.11 -8.87
C GLU A 453 8.13 -2.03 -8.09
N HIS A 454 8.06 -1.07 -7.17
CA HIS A 454 6.89 -0.83 -6.35
C HIS A 454 5.76 -0.23 -7.19
N GLY A 455 4.56 -0.78 -7.05
CA GLY A 455 3.36 -0.34 -7.77
C GLY A 455 3.07 -1.15 -9.04
N THR A 456 4.08 -1.44 -9.87
CA THR A 456 3.93 -2.30 -11.06
C THR A 456 4.08 -3.78 -10.69
N GLY A 457 4.94 -4.08 -9.71
CA GLY A 457 5.36 -5.45 -9.40
C GLY A 457 6.25 -6.06 -10.49
N GLU A 458 6.71 -5.26 -11.45
CA GLU A 458 7.60 -5.72 -12.51
C GLU A 458 8.94 -6.12 -11.93
N LEU A 459 9.44 -7.25 -12.41
CA LEU A 459 10.65 -7.87 -11.88
C LEU A 459 11.87 -7.25 -12.54
N VAL A 460 12.81 -6.83 -11.70
CA VAL A 460 13.97 -6.05 -12.08
C VAL A 460 15.20 -6.96 -12.01
N LEU A 461 15.49 -7.66 -13.12
CA LEU A 461 16.59 -8.65 -13.28
C LEU A 461 17.96 -8.06 -13.57
N ASP A 462 19.01 -8.43 -12.82
CA ASP A 462 20.40 -8.00 -13.10
C ASP A 462 21.09 -8.88 -14.17
N GLU A 463 20.52 -8.93 -15.37
CA GLU A 463 21.06 -9.75 -16.46
C GLU A 463 22.39 -9.21 -16.98
N ASP A 464 22.49 -7.88 -17.14
CA ASP A 464 23.63 -7.20 -17.74
C ASP A 464 24.69 -6.73 -16.74
N HIS A 465 24.56 -7.11 -15.46
CA HIS A 465 25.44 -6.65 -14.37
C HIS A 465 25.44 -5.12 -14.21
N GLU A 466 24.34 -4.45 -14.54
CA GLU A 466 24.21 -3.00 -14.47
C GLU A 466 23.60 -2.52 -13.15
N LYS A 467 22.95 -3.42 -12.39
CA LYS A 467 22.28 -3.10 -11.13
C LYS A 467 23.27 -3.16 -9.98
N THR A 468 24.16 -2.18 -10.00
CA THR A 468 25.33 -2.12 -9.14
C THR A 468 25.32 -0.86 -8.28
N GLY A 469 26.26 -0.78 -7.35
CA GLY A 469 26.56 0.44 -6.63
C GLY A 469 27.64 0.21 -5.60
N HIS A 470 27.92 1.26 -4.83
CA HIS A 470 28.84 1.18 -3.72
C HIS A 470 28.46 2.17 -2.63
N PHE A 471 28.95 1.94 -1.42
CA PHE A 471 28.93 2.93 -0.36
C PHE A 471 30.21 2.88 0.47
N ASP A 472 30.55 4.04 1.02
CA ASP A 472 31.72 4.26 1.87
C ASP A 472 31.24 4.47 3.31
N LEU A 473 31.59 3.55 4.21
CA LEU A 473 31.41 3.74 5.65
C LEU A 473 32.29 4.88 6.16
N ASP A 474 31.73 5.69 7.05
CA ASP A 474 32.53 6.64 7.81
C ASP A 474 33.37 5.94 8.89
N LYS A 475 34.21 6.70 9.60
CA LYS A 475 35.03 6.17 10.70
C LYS A 475 34.22 5.60 11.87
N SER A 476 32.94 5.97 11.99
CA SER A 476 32.07 5.47 13.06
C SER A 476 31.48 4.10 12.73
N GLY A 477 31.41 3.73 11.45
CA GLY A 477 30.70 2.54 10.98
C GLY A 477 29.18 2.64 11.13
N MET A 478 28.65 3.79 11.53
CA MET A 478 27.22 4.02 11.75
C MET A 478 26.57 4.81 10.61
N THR A 479 27.37 5.53 9.82
CA THR A 479 26.88 6.23 8.64
C THR A 479 27.68 5.82 7.41
N ALA A 480 27.02 5.81 6.25
CA ALA A 480 27.65 5.54 4.97
C ALA A 480 27.14 6.52 3.92
N ARG A 481 27.97 6.85 2.93
CA ARG A 481 27.52 7.58 1.73
C ARG A 481 27.72 6.70 0.51
N GLY A 482 26.71 6.58 -0.33
CA GLY A 482 26.74 5.67 -1.47
C GLY A 482 26.14 6.21 -2.74
N GLN A 483 26.35 5.41 -3.79
CA GLN A 483 25.82 5.58 -5.14
C GLN A 483 25.12 4.29 -5.55
N PHE A 484 23.91 4.42 -6.08
CA PHE A 484 23.06 3.32 -6.54
C PHE A 484 22.76 3.53 -8.02
N TYR A 485 23.12 2.55 -8.86
CA TYR A 485 22.91 2.61 -10.30
C TYR A 485 21.65 1.83 -10.66
N TYR A 486 20.71 2.52 -11.31
CA TYR A 486 19.52 1.93 -11.90
C TYR A 486 19.23 2.58 -13.25
N ARG A 487 20.02 2.20 -14.26
CA ARG A 487 20.03 2.86 -15.57
C ARG A 487 18.69 2.89 -16.29
N GLY A 488 17.91 1.83 -16.16
CA GLY A 488 16.57 1.76 -16.74
C GLY A 488 15.62 2.86 -16.23
N PHE A 489 15.88 3.39 -15.03
CA PHE A 489 15.01 4.39 -14.39
C PHE A 489 15.66 5.78 -14.31
N PHE A 490 16.94 5.88 -13.90
CA PHE A 490 17.66 7.16 -13.73
C PHE A 490 18.63 7.49 -14.87
N GLY A 491 18.70 6.67 -15.91
CA GLY A 491 19.71 6.83 -16.97
C GLY A 491 21.13 6.66 -16.43
N ASP A 492 22.08 7.44 -16.96
CA ASP A 492 23.49 7.33 -16.58
C ASP A 492 23.83 7.98 -15.21
N GLU A 493 22.88 8.67 -14.59
CA GLU A 493 23.11 9.37 -13.32
C GLU A 493 22.94 8.43 -12.11
N PRO A 494 23.96 8.26 -11.25
CA PRO A 494 23.81 7.48 -10.04
C PRO A 494 22.96 8.19 -9.00
N LEU A 495 22.10 7.43 -8.33
CA LEU A 495 21.37 7.92 -7.17
C LEU A 495 22.32 8.02 -5.97
N VAL A 496 22.51 9.23 -5.45
CA VAL A 496 23.35 9.47 -4.26
C VAL A 496 22.50 9.33 -2.99
N PHE A 497 22.97 8.53 -2.04
CA PHE A 497 22.26 8.28 -0.78
C PHE A 497 23.19 8.27 0.44
N THR A 498 22.57 8.38 1.62
CA THR A 498 23.22 8.21 2.93
C THR A 498 22.53 7.10 3.69
N LEU A 499 23.29 6.17 4.28
CA LEU A 499 22.78 5.13 5.18
C LEU A 499 23.02 5.54 6.62
N LEU A 500 22.04 5.29 7.48
CA LEU A 500 22.07 5.59 8.91
C LEU A 500 21.72 4.32 9.69
N LYS A 501 22.69 3.74 10.41
CA LYS A 501 22.48 2.51 11.19
C LYS A 501 21.54 2.76 12.36
N VAL A 502 20.53 1.90 12.53
CA VAL A 502 19.50 2.01 13.58
C VAL A 502 19.42 0.77 14.48
N ALA A 503 20.03 -0.35 14.09
CA ALA A 503 20.12 -1.55 14.91
C ALA A 503 21.28 -2.44 14.45
N ASP A 504 21.84 -3.26 15.35
CA ASP A 504 22.84 -4.29 15.03
C ASP A 504 22.24 -5.58 14.45
N ARG A 505 20.92 -5.74 14.52
CA ARG A 505 20.21 -6.92 13.99
C ARG A 505 19.31 -6.49 12.84
N PRO A 506 19.34 -7.18 11.69
CA PRO A 506 18.43 -6.91 10.58
C PRO A 506 16.98 -7.22 11.00
N ARG A 507 16.03 -6.45 10.47
CA ARG A 507 14.58 -6.58 10.73
C ARG A 507 13.88 -7.38 9.64
N LYS A 508 14.26 -7.17 8.38
CA LYS A 508 13.73 -7.91 7.22
C LYS A 508 14.70 -9.03 6.83
N GLN A 509 14.15 -10.16 6.39
CA GLN A 509 14.92 -11.26 5.80
C GLN A 509 15.04 -11.03 4.29
N PRO A 510 16.22 -11.20 3.66
CA PRO A 510 16.35 -11.12 2.21
C PRO A 510 15.55 -12.24 1.56
N GLY A 511 14.98 -11.94 0.40
CA GLY A 511 14.48 -12.98 -0.49
C GLY A 511 15.64 -13.87 -0.96
N THR A 512 15.30 -15.04 -1.50
CA THR A 512 16.32 -15.84 -2.19
C THR A 512 16.73 -15.09 -3.44
N TRP A 513 18.03 -14.91 -3.69
CA TRP A 513 18.50 -14.25 -4.93
C TRP A 513 17.89 -14.87 -6.20
N LEU A 514 17.65 -16.19 -6.18
CA LEU A 514 17.02 -16.95 -7.26
C LEU A 514 15.53 -16.66 -7.47
N SER A 515 14.81 -16.07 -6.52
CA SER A 515 13.40 -15.69 -6.74
C SER A 515 13.27 -14.59 -7.78
N TYR A 516 14.34 -13.84 -8.03
CA TYR A 516 14.44 -12.82 -9.06
C TYR A 516 15.09 -13.39 -10.32
N ARG A 517 14.60 -14.53 -10.81
CA ARG A 517 14.97 -15.08 -12.13
C ARG A 517 13.71 -15.32 -12.94
N GLU A 518 13.78 -15.07 -14.25
CA GLU A 518 12.65 -15.10 -15.20
C GLU A 518 11.82 -16.40 -15.16
N GLY A 519 12.44 -17.53 -14.76
CA GLY A 519 11.77 -18.82 -14.61
C GLY A 519 10.96 -19.05 -13.32
N ALA A 520 11.15 -18.23 -12.27
CA ALA A 520 10.47 -18.40 -10.98
C ALA A 520 9.02 -17.87 -10.98
N MET A 521 8.65 -17.07 -12.00
CA MET A 521 7.42 -16.29 -12.05
C MET A 521 6.14 -17.14 -12.19
N TRP A 522 6.22 -18.35 -12.74
CA TRP A 522 5.06 -19.22 -12.97
C TRP A 522 4.50 -19.88 -11.70
N HIS A 523 4.97 -19.51 -10.50
CA HIS A 523 4.59 -20.17 -9.24
C HIS A 523 3.95 -19.27 -8.19
N HIS A 524 3.79 -17.98 -8.45
CA HIS A 524 3.24 -17.02 -7.47
C HIS A 524 1.96 -16.29 -7.93
N TRP A 525 1.45 -16.63 -9.11
CA TRP A 525 0.11 -16.32 -9.60
C TRP A 525 -0.68 -17.61 -9.75
#